data_AF-A0A8W7PR69-F1
#
_entry.id   AF-A0A8W7PR69-F1
#
_cell.length_a   1.000
_cell.length_b   1.000
_cell.length_c   1.000
_cell.angle_alpha   90.00
_cell.angle_beta   90.00
_cell.angle_gamma   90.00
#
_symmetry.space_group_name_H-M   'P 1'
#
loop_
_entity.id
_entity.type
_entity.pdbx_description
1 polymer ?
#
loop_
_entity_poly.entity_id
_entity_poly.type
_entity_poly.pdbx_seq_one_letter_code
_entity_poly.pdbx_strand_id
1 'polypeptide(L)'
;MFRLRHRWLAVLGRSGAERQYHGLTPMCRGAAGVTDRDRLLVRQLEPNLVRPTVLASGLFWERHRKGGYQTEQRASTKDLIVNGLKELRTEFALFQQEWKEKLESDPLVVFRPGEIDVVFGFESQPDLDRWVVTTDRDHGEGYSQAALERSPAGFGLFHGTLESRVPKDGRIKRAGYANIKSLRVRGPVPLNRITNVGFSVGSRGGHEGSFRLEFDFIGVEFDPSHQEEFAYEMYRQPKYIVAT
;
A
#
# COMPACT_ATOMS: atom_id res chain seq x y z
N MET A 1 38.90 -11.00 -0.79
CA MET A 1 37.89 -11.97 -1.28
C MET A 1 36.89 -12.17 -0.16
N PHE A 2 35.68 -11.63 -0.26
CA PHE A 2 34.67 -11.69 0.80
C PHE A 2 33.35 -12.18 0.21
N ARG A 3 32.74 -13.19 0.85
CA ARG A 3 31.50 -13.84 0.39
C ARG A 3 30.39 -13.60 1.41
N LEU A 4 29.76 -12.43 1.34
CA LEU A 4 28.58 -12.12 2.16
C LEU A 4 27.39 -12.95 1.67
N ARG A 5 26.94 -13.90 2.49
CA ARG A 5 25.64 -14.57 2.34
C ARG A 5 24.69 -14.00 3.39
N HIS A 6 23.68 -13.25 2.96
CA HIS A 6 22.57 -12.87 3.82
C HIS A 6 21.30 -13.62 3.39
N ARG A 7 20.64 -14.20 4.37
CA ARG A 7 19.35 -14.90 4.29
C ARG A 7 18.37 -14.04 5.07
N TRP A 8 17.24 -13.70 4.47
CA TRP A 8 16.18 -12.92 5.09
C TRP A 8 14.88 -13.71 4.98
N LEU A 9 14.25 -13.99 6.12
CA LEU A 9 12.87 -14.49 6.18
C LEU A 9 11.94 -13.29 6.42
N ALA A 10 10.67 -13.43 6.06
CA ALA A 10 9.59 -12.57 6.49
C ALA A 10 8.29 -13.37 6.43
N VAL A 11 7.59 -13.51 7.56
CA VAL A 11 6.36 -14.31 7.70
C VAL A 11 5.27 -13.44 8.31
N LEU A 12 4.03 -13.56 7.82
CA LEU A 12 2.93 -12.65 8.17
C LEU A 12 1.62 -13.43 8.39
N GLY A 13 1.15 -13.44 9.64
CA GLY A 13 -0.13 -14.03 10.05
C GLY A 13 -1.29 -13.03 10.04
N ARG A 14 -2.53 -13.55 10.08
CA ARG A 14 -3.75 -12.74 10.29
C ARG A 14 -4.29 -12.95 11.70
N SER A 15 -4.72 -11.86 12.33
CA SER A 15 -5.69 -11.87 13.43
C SER A 15 -6.94 -11.06 13.03
N GLY A 16 -8.04 -11.27 13.75
CA GLY A 16 -9.29 -10.56 13.54
C GLY A 16 -10.10 -10.51 14.84
N ALA A 17 -10.90 -9.45 15.01
CA ALA A 17 -11.74 -9.27 16.18
C ALA A 17 -13.00 -8.47 15.82
N GLU A 18 -14.13 -8.83 16.43
CA GLU A 18 -15.43 -8.18 16.23
C GLU A 18 -15.55 -6.89 17.07
N ARG A 19 -16.60 -6.09 16.79
CA ARG A 19 -17.02 -4.99 17.67
C ARG A 19 -18.49 -5.14 18.04
N GLN A 20 -18.78 -5.08 19.33
CA GLN A 20 -20.15 -4.93 19.86
C GLN A 20 -20.44 -3.44 20.14
N TYR A 21 -21.72 -3.06 20.12
CA TYR A 21 -22.16 -1.67 20.33
C TYR A 21 -23.15 -1.56 21.52
N HIS A 22 -22.81 -0.69 22.47
CA HIS A 22 -23.68 -0.15 23.53
C HIS A 22 -23.31 1.35 23.71
N GLY A 23 -24.12 2.25 24.26
CA GLY A 23 -25.46 2.19 24.86
C GLY A 23 -25.81 3.56 25.48
N LEU A 24 -27.05 3.80 25.93
CA LEU A 24 -27.57 5.13 26.34
C LEU A 24 -28.06 5.13 27.82
N THR A 25 -28.40 6.24 28.51
CA THR A 25 -28.70 7.64 28.08
C THR A 25 -28.07 8.68 29.09
N PRO A 26 -28.62 9.85 29.56
CA PRO A 26 -27.80 10.90 30.20
C PRO A 26 -28.12 11.17 31.69
N MET A 27 -27.52 12.22 32.28
CA MET A 27 -27.98 12.86 33.54
C MET A 27 -27.78 14.38 33.55
N CYS A 28 -28.65 15.11 34.26
CA CYS A 28 -28.68 16.59 34.33
C CYS A 28 -28.93 17.11 35.77
N ARG A 29 -28.31 18.25 36.15
CA ARG A 29 -28.57 19.20 37.28
C ARG A 29 -27.45 20.26 37.26
N GLY A 30 -27.55 21.51 37.76
CA GLY A 30 -28.61 22.30 38.39
C GLY A 30 -28.23 23.80 38.37
N ALA A 31 -28.94 24.73 39.03
CA ALA A 31 -28.78 26.20 38.85
C ALA A 31 -28.82 27.04 40.16
N ALA A 32 -28.28 28.29 40.14
CA ALA A 32 -28.70 29.49 40.94
C ALA A 32 -27.72 30.72 40.78
N GLY A 33 -28.21 31.97 40.98
CA GLY A 33 -27.44 33.26 40.97
C GLY A 33 -27.78 34.23 39.82
N VAL A 34 -28.10 35.55 39.91
CA VAL A 34 -28.29 36.54 41.02
C VAL A 34 -26.98 37.04 41.67
N THR A 35 -26.58 38.34 41.74
CA THR A 35 -27.10 39.71 41.34
C THR A 35 -25.89 40.70 41.16
N ASP A 36 -25.91 42.02 40.83
CA ASP A 36 -26.85 43.09 40.38
C ASP A 36 -26.03 44.21 39.61
N ARG A 37 -26.68 45.24 39.06
CA ARG A 37 -26.23 46.64 38.72
C ARG A 37 -24.78 46.96 38.28
N ASP A 38 -24.67 47.61 37.12
CA ASP A 38 -24.46 49.08 37.08
C ASP A 38 -25.03 49.74 35.80
N ARG A 39 -25.14 51.09 35.75
CA ARG A 39 -25.76 51.87 34.66
C ARG A 39 -24.82 52.91 34.04
N LEU A 40 -24.69 52.91 32.71
CA LEU A 40 -24.50 54.13 31.91
C LEU A 40 -25.34 54.09 30.62
N LEU A 41 -25.71 55.26 30.11
CA LEU A 41 -26.76 55.45 29.09
C LEU A 41 -26.20 55.91 27.75
N VAL A 42 -26.59 55.23 26.67
CA VAL A 42 -26.62 55.81 25.30
C VAL A 42 -27.96 55.43 24.65
N ARG A 43 -28.49 56.35 23.82
CA ARG A 43 -29.74 56.21 23.04
C ARG A 43 -29.52 55.16 21.91
N GLN A 44 -30.53 54.62 21.20
CA GLN A 44 -31.85 55.12 20.79
C GLN A 44 -32.94 54.02 20.85
N LEU A 45 -34.19 54.38 20.54
CA LEU A 45 -35.40 53.59 20.75
C LEU A 45 -35.93 52.91 19.46
N GLU A 46 -36.29 51.63 19.61
CA GLU A 46 -37.36 50.92 18.86
C GLU A 46 -37.20 50.78 17.31
N PRO A 47 -38.02 49.96 16.62
CA PRO A 47 -37.76 48.52 16.59
C PRO A 47 -37.83 47.87 15.19
N ASN A 48 -37.15 46.74 14.98
CA ASN A 48 -37.56 45.70 14.02
C ASN A 48 -36.81 44.38 14.24
N LEU A 49 -37.34 43.52 15.12
CA LEU A 49 -36.73 42.24 15.47
C LEU A 49 -37.10 41.12 14.48
N VAL A 50 -36.59 41.17 13.25
CA VAL A 50 -36.64 40.02 12.33
C VAL A 50 -35.30 39.29 12.37
N ARG A 51 -35.23 38.26 13.23
CA ARG A 51 -34.10 37.32 13.23
C ARG A 51 -34.09 36.55 11.91
N PRO A 52 -32.93 36.27 11.28
CA PRO A 52 -32.84 35.25 10.26
C PRO A 52 -33.04 33.88 10.92
N THR A 53 -34.31 33.46 11.04
CA THR A 53 -34.67 32.15 11.60
C THR A 53 -34.32 31.08 10.58
N VAL A 54 -33.03 30.75 10.50
CA VAL A 54 -32.53 29.54 9.85
C VAL A 54 -33.01 28.36 10.70
N LEU A 55 -34.25 27.92 10.43
CA LEU A 55 -34.67 26.58 10.79
C LEU A 55 -33.75 25.64 10.03
N ALA A 56 -32.77 25.08 10.73
CA ALA A 56 -31.93 24.02 10.21
C ALA A 56 -32.77 22.74 10.06
N SER A 57 -33.53 22.67 8.97
CA SER A 57 -34.32 21.51 8.57
C SER A 57 -33.38 20.35 8.20
N GLY A 58 -32.99 19.57 9.22
CA GLY A 58 -32.17 18.37 9.12
C GLY A 58 -32.88 17.19 8.41
N LEU A 59 -33.57 17.47 7.31
CA LEU A 59 -34.41 16.56 6.54
C LEU A 59 -34.19 16.69 5.01
N PHE A 60 -33.09 17.29 4.57
CA PHE A 60 -32.71 17.34 3.15
C PHE A 60 -31.36 16.65 2.90
N TRP A 61 -31.41 15.31 2.76
CA TRP A 61 -30.27 14.53 2.28
C TRP A 61 -30.41 14.32 0.77
N GLU A 62 -29.70 15.15 -0.01
CA GLU A 62 -29.75 15.12 -1.47
C GLU A 62 -28.74 14.10 -2.03
N ARG A 63 -29.24 12.96 -2.52
CA ARG A 63 -28.42 11.79 -2.90
C ARG A 63 -27.35 12.08 -3.97
N HIS A 64 -27.53 13.10 -4.81
CA HIS A 64 -26.54 13.54 -5.79
C HIS A 64 -26.49 15.06 -5.93
N ARG A 65 -25.35 15.67 -5.57
CA ARG A 65 -25.07 17.12 -5.66
C ARG A 65 -24.99 17.69 -7.10
N LYS A 66 -25.30 16.87 -8.11
CA LYS A 66 -25.43 17.24 -9.54
C LYS A 66 -26.50 16.35 -10.18
N GLY A 67 -27.76 16.62 -9.91
CA GLY A 67 -28.89 16.01 -10.63
C GLY A 67 -28.99 16.58 -12.04
N GLY A 68 -28.97 15.72 -13.06
CA GLY A 68 -29.10 16.10 -14.47
C GLY A 68 -27.88 15.74 -15.31
N TYR A 69 -27.88 14.52 -15.85
CA TYR A 69 -27.32 14.05 -17.15
C TYR A 69 -27.28 12.51 -17.14
N GLN A 70 -28.45 11.90 -16.89
CA GLN A 70 -28.70 10.48 -17.16
C GLN A 70 -30.02 10.38 -17.89
N THR A 71 -29.98 10.01 -19.17
CA THR A 71 -31.16 9.52 -19.87
C THR A 71 -31.42 8.12 -19.36
N GLU A 72 -32.54 7.88 -18.66
CA GLU A 72 -32.96 6.53 -18.29
C GLU A 72 -33.26 5.71 -19.55
N GLN A 73 -32.26 5.00 -20.08
CA GLN A 73 -32.54 3.81 -20.88
C GLN A 73 -33.16 2.77 -19.94
N ARG A 74 -34.49 2.70 -19.94
CA ARG A 74 -35.26 1.70 -19.21
C ARG A 74 -35.07 0.33 -19.85
N ALA A 75 -33.92 -0.29 -19.59
CA ALA A 75 -33.62 -1.66 -19.97
C ALA A 75 -34.73 -2.59 -19.44
N SER A 76 -35.17 -3.54 -20.26
CA SER A 76 -36.20 -4.49 -19.83
C SER A 76 -35.69 -5.30 -18.65
N THR A 77 -36.58 -5.68 -17.73
CA THR A 77 -36.24 -6.61 -16.63
C THR A 77 -35.62 -7.91 -17.18
N LYS A 78 -36.04 -8.34 -18.37
CA LYS A 78 -35.46 -9.49 -19.08
C LYS A 78 -34.02 -9.22 -19.53
N ASP A 79 -33.74 -8.05 -20.09
CA ASP A 79 -32.41 -7.68 -20.58
C ASP A 79 -31.42 -7.51 -19.42
N LEU A 80 -31.88 -6.92 -18.31
CA LEU A 80 -31.13 -6.81 -17.06
C LEU A 80 -30.78 -8.19 -16.49
N ILE A 81 -31.73 -9.14 -16.46
CA ILE A 81 -31.46 -10.52 -16.01
C ILE A 81 -30.48 -11.23 -16.97
N VAL A 82 -30.65 -11.08 -18.28
CA VAL A 82 -29.79 -11.73 -19.29
C VAL A 82 -28.36 -11.15 -19.28
N ASN A 83 -28.20 -9.85 -19.07
CA ASN A 83 -26.88 -9.22 -18.97
C ASN A 83 -26.23 -9.53 -17.62
N GLY A 84 -26.97 -9.43 -16.51
CA GLY A 84 -26.52 -9.85 -15.19
C GLY A 84 -26.08 -11.32 -15.14
N LEU A 85 -26.68 -12.22 -15.93
CA LEU A 85 -26.25 -13.62 -16.02
C LEU A 85 -24.95 -13.81 -16.84
N LYS A 86 -24.69 -12.95 -17.83
CA LYS A 86 -23.41 -12.93 -18.57
C LYS A 86 -22.27 -12.35 -17.72
N GLU A 87 -22.58 -11.28 -16.99
CA GLU A 87 -21.69 -10.65 -16.01
C GLU A 87 -21.36 -11.66 -14.91
N LEU A 88 -22.37 -12.27 -14.26
CA LEU A 88 -22.19 -13.29 -13.23
C LEU A 88 -21.41 -14.51 -13.74
N ARG A 89 -21.57 -14.95 -14.99
CA ARG A 89 -20.72 -16.01 -15.58
C ARG A 89 -19.24 -15.58 -15.67
N THR A 90 -18.98 -14.30 -15.93
CA THR A 90 -17.63 -13.74 -16.02
C THR A 90 -17.02 -13.60 -14.62
N GLU A 91 -17.78 -13.04 -13.67
CA GLU A 91 -17.41 -12.98 -12.26
C GLU A 91 -17.19 -14.37 -11.65
N PHE A 92 -17.99 -15.39 -12.03
CA PHE A 92 -17.80 -16.76 -11.56
C PHE A 92 -16.52 -17.40 -12.10
N ALA A 93 -16.08 -17.04 -13.30
CA ALA A 93 -14.79 -17.48 -13.84
C ALA A 93 -13.60 -16.82 -13.11
N LEU A 94 -13.73 -15.54 -12.73
CA LEU A 94 -12.76 -14.84 -11.88
C LEU A 94 -12.74 -15.43 -10.45
N PHE A 95 -13.91 -15.62 -9.84
CA PHE A 95 -14.09 -16.28 -8.54
C PHE A 95 -13.52 -17.71 -8.51
N GLN A 96 -13.63 -18.47 -9.60
CA GLN A 96 -12.99 -19.79 -9.72
C GLN A 96 -11.46 -19.68 -9.73
N GLN A 97 -10.90 -18.62 -10.33
CA GLN A 97 -9.46 -18.34 -10.28
C GLN A 97 -9.06 -17.91 -8.85
N GLU A 98 -9.78 -17.00 -8.21
CA GLU A 98 -9.55 -16.59 -6.81
C GLU A 98 -9.60 -17.78 -5.84
N TRP A 99 -10.58 -18.68 -5.99
CA TRP A 99 -10.68 -19.89 -5.15
C TRP A 99 -9.55 -20.88 -5.42
N LYS A 100 -9.13 -21.03 -6.68
CA LYS A 100 -7.98 -21.85 -7.03
C LYS A 100 -6.70 -21.27 -6.41
N GLU A 101 -6.41 -19.99 -6.63
CA GLU A 101 -5.25 -19.29 -6.05
C GLU A 101 -5.24 -19.36 -4.52
N LYS A 102 -6.40 -19.20 -3.88
CA LYS A 102 -6.57 -19.27 -2.43
C LYS A 102 -6.36 -20.68 -1.87
N LEU A 103 -6.72 -21.72 -2.61
CA LEU A 103 -6.46 -23.12 -2.25
C LEU A 103 -4.99 -23.51 -2.48
N GLU A 104 -4.39 -23.05 -3.58
CA GLU A 104 -2.95 -23.19 -3.83
C GLU A 104 -2.09 -22.38 -2.84
N SER A 105 -2.65 -21.32 -2.25
CA SER A 105 -2.02 -20.49 -1.21
C SER A 105 -2.40 -20.90 0.23
N ASP A 106 -2.99 -22.07 0.45
CA ASP A 106 -3.37 -22.53 1.80
C ASP A 106 -2.11 -22.83 2.64
N PRO A 107 -1.92 -22.20 3.81
CA PRO A 107 -0.74 -22.40 4.63
C PRO A 107 -0.50 -23.86 5.07
N LEU A 108 -1.55 -24.70 5.15
CA LEU A 108 -1.42 -26.13 5.47
C LEU A 108 -0.82 -26.96 4.31
N VAL A 109 -0.87 -26.44 3.08
CA VAL A 109 -0.30 -27.08 1.88
C VAL A 109 1.08 -26.50 1.56
N VAL A 110 1.25 -25.18 1.73
CA VAL A 110 2.47 -24.44 1.36
C VAL A 110 3.61 -24.63 2.36
N PHE A 111 3.36 -24.55 3.67
CA PHE A 111 4.44 -24.44 4.67
C PHE A 111 4.81 -25.78 5.30
N ARG A 112 5.55 -26.62 4.57
CA ARG A 112 6.28 -27.75 5.17
C ARG A 112 7.54 -27.24 5.89
N PRO A 113 7.74 -27.49 7.20
CA PRO A 113 8.91 -27.00 7.91
C PRO A 113 10.23 -27.53 7.29
N GLY A 114 11.14 -26.60 6.96
CA GLY A 114 12.43 -26.91 6.33
C GLY A 114 12.39 -27.13 4.80
N GLU A 115 11.25 -26.96 4.15
CA GLU A 115 11.17 -26.86 2.68
C GLU A 115 11.33 -25.39 2.25
N ILE A 116 12.06 -25.14 1.16
CA ILE A 116 12.31 -23.79 0.63
C ILE A 116 11.44 -23.58 -0.61
N ASP A 117 10.44 -22.71 -0.51
CA ASP A 117 9.59 -22.30 -1.63
C ASP A 117 10.32 -21.26 -2.49
N VAL A 118 10.48 -21.51 -3.79
CA VAL A 118 11.25 -20.65 -4.71
C VAL A 118 10.33 -19.60 -5.34
N VAL A 119 10.23 -18.45 -4.68
CA VAL A 119 9.32 -17.35 -5.08
C VAL A 119 9.81 -16.60 -6.32
N PHE A 120 11.14 -16.43 -6.50
CA PHE A 120 11.72 -15.84 -7.70
C PHE A 120 12.95 -16.64 -8.17
N GLY A 121 12.81 -17.37 -9.28
CA GLY A 121 13.94 -17.93 -10.02
C GLY A 121 14.54 -16.94 -11.03
N PHE A 122 15.71 -17.27 -11.56
CA PHE A 122 16.38 -16.52 -12.65
C PHE A 122 16.80 -17.44 -13.82
N GLU A 123 16.39 -18.71 -13.80
CA GLU A 123 16.81 -19.73 -14.76
C GLU A 123 16.39 -19.40 -16.20
N SER A 124 15.21 -18.82 -16.41
CA SER A 124 14.64 -18.60 -17.74
C SER A 124 14.48 -17.11 -18.09
N GLN A 125 14.48 -16.80 -19.40
CA GLN A 125 14.24 -15.43 -19.87
C GLN A 125 12.89 -14.84 -19.38
N PRO A 126 11.73 -15.53 -19.45
CA PRO A 126 10.47 -14.99 -18.94
C PRO A 126 10.38 -14.91 -17.41
N ASP A 127 11.41 -15.33 -16.65
CA ASP A 127 11.57 -14.94 -15.24
C ASP A 127 12.29 -13.58 -15.14
N LEU A 128 13.32 -13.34 -15.96
CA LEU A 128 14.02 -12.04 -16.04
C LEU A 128 13.09 -10.92 -16.51
N ASP A 129 12.18 -11.21 -17.45
CA ASP A 129 11.18 -10.25 -17.96
C ASP A 129 10.19 -9.79 -16.86
N ARG A 130 10.16 -10.47 -15.69
CA ARG A 130 9.43 -10.04 -14.49
C ARG A 130 10.19 -9.00 -13.67
N TRP A 131 11.39 -8.58 -14.08
CA TRP A 131 12.21 -7.59 -13.38
C TRP A 131 12.37 -6.32 -14.22
N VAL A 132 12.33 -5.18 -13.53
CA VAL A 132 12.58 -3.86 -14.09
C VAL A 132 13.87 -3.34 -13.49
N VAL A 133 14.90 -3.18 -14.32
CA VAL A 133 16.10 -2.42 -14.01
C VAL A 133 15.79 -0.92 -14.16
N THR A 134 16.43 -0.09 -13.35
CA THR A 134 16.21 1.36 -13.32
C THR A 134 17.45 2.07 -12.78
N THR A 135 17.92 3.11 -13.45
CA THR A 135 19.13 3.87 -13.11
C THR A 135 18.85 5.36 -12.96
N ASP A 136 19.83 6.08 -12.41
CA ASP A 136 19.83 7.56 -12.44
C ASP A 136 19.79 8.11 -13.88
N ARG A 137 20.44 7.45 -14.84
CA ARG A 137 20.47 7.82 -16.26
C ARG A 137 19.07 7.80 -16.89
N ASP A 138 18.24 6.82 -16.56
CA ASP A 138 16.86 6.71 -17.10
C ASP A 138 15.97 7.88 -16.68
N HIS A 139 16.30 8.53 -15.55
CA HIS A 139 15.62 9.72 -15.04
C HIS A 139 16.32 11.04 -15.43
N GLY A 140 17.46 10.97 -16.14
CA GLY A 140 18.30 12.13 -16.43
C GLY A 140 19.02 12.70 -15.19
N GLU A 141 19.15 11.91 -14.12
CA GLU A 141 19.73 12.34 -12.84
C GLU A 141 21.24 12.10 -12.74
N GLY A 142 21.78 11.20 -13.55
CA GLY A 142 23.17 10.75 -13.50
C GLY A 142 23.62 10.06 -14.77
N TYR A 143 24.75 9.34 -14.67
CA TYR A 143 25.41 8.67 -15.80
C TYR A 143 25.63 7.17 -15.56
N SER A 144 25.08 6.59 -14.50
CA SER A 144 25.20 5.16 -14.19
C SER A 144 24.58 4.29 -15.29
N GLN A 145 24.97 3.02 -15.32
CA GLN A 145 24.49 2.01 -16.26
C GLN A 145 24.27 0.70 -15.51
N ALA A 146 23.19 -0.02 -15.82
CA ALA A 146 22.93 -1.33 -15.28
C ALA A 146 22.14 -2.19 -16.26
N ALA A 147 22.37 -3.50 -16.22
CA ALA A 147 21.66 -4.51 -16.98
C ALA A 147 21.37 -5.73 -16.10
N LEU A 148 20.38 -6.51 -16.50
CA LEU A 148 20.06 -7.83 -15.96
C LEU A 148 20.14 -8.83 -17.11
N GLU A 149 21.08 -9.75 -17.02
CA GLU A 149 21.33 -10.78 -18.04
C GLU A 149 21.42 -12.17 -17.39
N ARG A 150 21.48 -13.24 -18.19
CA ARG A 150 21.76 -14.59 -17.69
C ARG A 150 23.27 -14.80 -17.69
N SER A 151 23.84 -15.21 -16.56
CA SER A 151 25.26 -15.60 -16.52
C SER A 151 25.49 -16.93 -17.26
N PRO A 152 26.72 -17.22 -17.72
CA PRO A 152 27.05 -18.51 -18.33
C PRO A 152 26.84 -19.72 -17.41
N ALA A 153 26.65 -19.52 -16.10
CA ALA A 153 26.32 -20.58 -15.14
C ALA A 153 24.80 -20.82 -15.00
N GLY A 154 23.95 -20.00 -15.64
CA GLY A 154 22.49 -20.09 -15.59
C GLY A 154 21.81 -19.15 -14.58
N PHE A 155 22.58 -18.34 -13.85
CA PHE A 155 22.11 -17.47 -12.78
C PHE A 155 21.73 -16.06 -13.26
N GLY A 156 20.93 -15.33 -12.48
CA GLY A 156 20.54 -13.94 -12.76
C GLY A 156 21.69 -12.97 -12.46
N LEU A 157 22.25 -12.35 -13.49
CA LEU A 157 23.40 -11.46 -13.40
C LEU A 157 22.96 -9.99 -13.46
N PHE A 158 22.89 -9.32 -12.29
CA PHE A 158 22.71 -7.87 -12.22
C PHE A 158 24.07 -7.19 -12.18
N HIS A 159 24.42 -6.44 -13.22
CA HIS A 159 25.74 -5.81 -13.35
C HIS A 159 25.65 -4.42 -13.95
N GLY A 160 26.69 -3.62 -13.74
CA GLY A 160 26.68 -2.24 -14.22
C GLY A 160 27.90 -1.42 -13.80
N THR A 161 27.81 -0.12 -14.01
CA THR A 161 28.80 0.89 -13.61
C THR A 161 28.08 2.04 -12.91
N LEU A 162 28.52 2.40 -11.71
CA LEU A 162 28.01 3.55 -10.96
C LEU A 162 28.98 4.72 -11.08
N GLU A 163 28.46 5.89 -11.42
CA GLU A 163 29.19 7.16 -11.51
C GLU A 163 28.43 8.20 -10.66
N SER A 164 29.05 8.78 -9.62
CA SER A 164 28.36 9.75 -8.74
C SER A 164 28.13 11.11 -9.40
N ARG A 165 28.67 11.30 -10.61
CA ARG A 165 28.62 12.53 -11.39
C ARG A 165 27.18 12.90 -11.71
N VAL A 166 26.86 14.15 -11.42
CA VAL A 166 25.56 14.76 -11.67
C VAL A 166 25.63 15.63 -12.95
N PRO A 167 24.53 15.76 -13.73
CA PRO A 167 24.39 16.80 -14.74
C PRO A 167 24.57 18.22 -14.17
N LYS A 168 24.89 19.19 -15.04
CA LYS A 168 25.27 20.56 -14.62
C LYS A 168 24.09 21.43 -14.17
N ASP A 169 22.86 20.91 -14.21
CA ASP A 169 21.60 21.63 -13.99
C ASP A 169 21.38 22.12 -12.54
N GLY A 170 22.22 21.70 -11.59
CA GLY A 170 22.24 22.19 -10.19
C GLY A 170 21.05 21.80 -9.31
N ARG A 171 19.95 21.31 -9.90
CA ARG A 171 18.76 20.78 -9.20
C ARG A 171 19.11 19.56 -8.35
N ILE A 172 19.95 18.68 -8.89
CA ILE A 172 20.36 17.41 -8.30
C ILE A 172 21.75 17.62 -7.68
N LYS A 173 22.00 16.95 -6.55
CA LYS A 173 23.25 17.12 -5.77
C LYS A 173 24.07 15.85 -5.61
N ARG A 174 23.50 14.69 -5.95
CA ARG A 174 24.10 13.35 -5.84
C ARG A 174 23.47 12.44 -6.87
N ALA A 175 24.29 11.68 -7.59
CA ALA A 175 23.88 10.58 -8.47
C ALA A 175 24.62 9.29 -8.06
N GLY A 176 24.68 8.31 -8.94
CA GLY A 176 25.38 7.04 -8.73
C GLY A 176 24.48 5.98 -8.14
N TYR A 177 23.33 5.68 -8.76
CA TYR A 177 22.48 4.55 -8.35
C TYR A 177 21.99 3.67 -9.50
N ALA A 178 21.85 2.38 -9.19
CA ALA A 178 21.18 1.38 -9.99
C ALA A 178 20.23 0.57 -9.09
N ASN A 179 19.03 0.32 -9.58
CA ASN A 179 17.98 -0.40 -8.88
C ASN A 179 17.46 -1.51 -9.79
N ILE A 180 17.09 -2.64 -9.19
CA ILE A 180 16.40 -3.75 -9.85
C ILE A 180 15.25 -4.19 -8.95
N LYS A 181 14.05 -4.31 -9.51
CA LYS A 181 12.83 -4.64 -8.76
C LYS A 181 11.97 -5.59 -9.58
N SER A 182 11.35 -6.57 -8.93
CA SER A 182 10.36 -7.39 -9.62
C SER A 182 9.13 -6.55 -9.97
N LEU A 183 8.29 -7.04 -10.88
CA LEU A 183 6.96 -6.51 -11.14
C LEU A 183 6.05 -6.85 -9.96
N ARG A 184 5.16 -5.94 -9.61
CA ARG A 184 4.16 -6.14 -8.56
C ARG A 184 2.79 -6.33 -9.20
N VAL A 185 2.12 -7.43 -8.86
CA VAL A 185 0.71 -7.66 -9.21
C VAL A 185 -0.14 -6.54 -8.60
N ARG A 186 -1.05 -5.98 -9.41
CA ARG A 186 -1.97 -4.91 -8.97
C ARG A 186 -3.19 -5.54 -8.31
N GLY A 187 -3.29 -5.40 -6.98
CA GLY A 187 -4.41 -5.88 -6.19
C GLY A 187 -4.22 -5.58 -4.70
N PRO A 188 -5.12 -6.10 -3.84
CA PRO A 188 -4.91 -6.16 -2.40
C PRO A 188 -3.58 -6.84 -2.05
N VAL A 189 -2.95 -6.46 -0.94
CA VAL A 189 -1.72 -7.12 -0.48
C VAL A 189 -2.08 -8.44 0.22
N PRO A 190 -1.74 -9.63 -0.33
CA PRO A 190 -1.76 -10.86 0.47
C PRO A 190 -0.75 -10.72 1.61
N LEU A 191 -1.14 -11.15 2.80
CA LEU A 191 -0.26 -11.08 3.97
C LEU A 191 0.68 -12.29 4.03
N ASN A 192 0.17 -13.48 3.70
CA ASN A 192 0.91 -14.74 3.70
C ASN A 192 1.88 -14.96 2.52
N ARG A 193 2.17 -13.94 1.69
CA ARG A 193 2.98 -14.10 0.47
C ARG A 193 3.78 -12.84 0.11
N ILE A 194 5.06 -13.02 -0.25
CA ILE A 194 5.89 -11.94 -0.80
C ILE A 194 5.35 -11.50 -2.17
N THR A 195 4.96 -10.23 -2.29
CA THR A 195 4.39 -9.66 -3.53
C THR A 195 5.43 -9.05 -4.47
N ASN A 196 6.59 -8.66 -3.93
CA ASN A 196 7.61 -7.90 -4.63
C ASN A 196 8.92 -7.89 -3.83
N VAL A 197 10.06 -7.81 -4.53
CA VAL A 197 11.38 -7.59 -3.94
C VAL A 197 12.19 -6.67 -4.86
N GLY A 198 13.20 -6.00 -4.31
CA GLY A 198 14.12 -5.19 -5.11
C GLY A 198 15.43 -4.90 -4.39
N PHE A 199 16.47 -4.68 -5.18
CA PHE A 199 17.84 -4.43 -4.74
C PHE A 199 18.31 -3.09 -5.32
N SER A 200 18.67 -2.16 -4.43
CA SER A 200 19.23 -0.86 -4.79
C SER A 200 20.72 -0.83 -4.45
N VAL A 201 21.57 -0.58 -5.44
CA VAL A 201 23.01 -0.37 -5.29
C VAL A 201 23.31 1.10 -5.56
N GLY A 202 24.12 1.72 -4.70
CA GLY A 202 24.43 3.15 -4.83
C GLY A 202 25.83 3.52 -4.35
N SER A 203 26.44 4.46 -5.05
CA SER A 203 27.76 5.05 -4.77
C SER A 203 27.72 5.96 -3.53
N ARG A 204 27.47 5.37 -2.36
CA ARG A 204 27.57 6.06 -1.09
C ARG A 204 29.01 5.99 -0.59
N GLY A 205 29.61 7.15 -0.32
CA GLY A 205 30.97 7.22 0.24
C GLY A 205 32.12 7.15 -0.78
N GLY A 206 31.85 7.35 -2.08
CA GLY A 206 32.87 7.30 -3.13
C GLY A 206 33.16 5.91 -3.68
N HIS A 207 32.27 4.94 -3.42
CA HIS A 207 32.32 3.59 -4.00
C HIS A 207 31.75 3.59 -5.44
N GLU A 208 32.46 4.28 -6.33
CA GLU A 208 32.19 4.33 -7.77
C GLU A 208 32.86 3.17 -8.53
N GLY A 209 32.36 2.89 -9.73
CA GLY A 209 32.91 1.85 -10.62
C GLY A 209 31.96 0.70 -10.90
N SER A 210 32.52 -0.42 -11.36
CA SER A 210 31.75 -1.58 -11.81
C SER A 210 31.23 -2.42 -10.65
N PHE A 211 29.94 -2.73 -10.65
CA PHE A 211 29.34 -3.73 -9.74
C PHE A 211 28.88 -4.97 -10.51
N ARG A 212 28.85 -6.10 -9.80
CA ARG A 212 28.30 -7.37 -10.26
C ARG A 212 27.69 -8.09 -9.07
N LEU A 213 26.43 -8.47 -9.18
CA LEU A 213 25.66 -9.24 -8.21
C LEU A 213 24.97 -10.37 -8.97
N GLU A 214 25.17 -11.60 -8.51
CA GLU A 214 24.70 -12.82 -9.17
C GLU A 214 23.75 -13.55 -8.23
N PHE A 215 22.54 -13.83 -8.70
CA PHE A 215 21.45 -14.43 -7.96
C PHE A 215 21.11 -15.81 -8.54
N ASP A 216 21.15 -16.82 -7.69
CA ASP A 216 20.74 -18.19 -8.02
C ASP A 216 19.20 -18.25 -8.07
N PHE A 217 18.57 -18.11 -6.90
CA PHE A 217 17.14 -17.92 -6.71
C PHE A 217 16.87 -17.12 -5.42
N ILE A 218 15.63 -16.67 -5.23
CA ILE A 218 15.12 -16.10 -3.98
C ILE A 218 14.00 -17.02 -3.48
N GLY A 219 14.28 -17.72 -2.38
CA GLY A 219 13.33 -18.61 -1.73
C GLY A 219 12.90 -18.12 -0.35
N VAL A 220 11.73 -18.57 0.09
CA VAL A 220 11.17 -18.38 1.43
C VAL A 220 11.12 -19.72 2.13
N GLU A 221 11.37 -19.72 3.43
CA GLU A 221 11.35 -20.91 4.29
C GLU A 221 10.53 -20.58 5.53
N PHE A 222 9.75 -21.54 6.03
CA PHE A 222 9.00 -21.38 7.27
C PHE A 222 9.68 -22.14 8.40
N ASP A 223 10.24 -21.39 9.34
CA ASP A 223 10.82 -21.92 10.58
C ASP A 223 9.80 -21.80 11.73
N PRO A 224 9.14 -22.90 12.15
CA PRO A 224 8.18 -22.86 13.26
C PRO A 224 8.85 -22.69 14.63
N SER A 225 10.18 -22.79 14.73
CA SER A 225 10.93 -22.58 15.97
C SER A 225 11.28 -21.12 16.24
N HIS A 226 11.12 -20.24 15.25
CA HIS A 226 11.46 -18.82 15.34
C HIS A 226 10.24 -17.92 15.13
N GLN A 227 9.89 -17.12 16.15
CA GLN A 227 8.90 -16.06 16.04
C GLN A 227 9.62 -14.71 16.15
N GLU A 228 9.65 -13.96 15.06
CA GLU A 228 10.26 -12.63 15.01
C GLU A 228 9.27 -11.58 15.55
N GLU A 229 9.57 -11.01 16.72
CA GLU A 229 8.85 -9.82 17.21
C GLU A 229 9.24 -8.60 16.35
N PHE A 230 8.46 -8.34 15.29
CA PHE A 230 8.76 -7.26 14.36
C PHE A 230 8.88 -5.90 15.07
N ALA A 231 9.91 -5.13 14.71
CA ALA A 231 10.17 -3.80 15.29
C ALA A 231 8.97 -2.82 15.18
N TYR A 232 8.05 -3.06 14.24
CA TYR A 232 6.80 -2.29 14.11
C TYR A 232 5.78 -2.56 15.23
N GLU A 233 5.78 -3.74 15.82
CA GLU A 233 4.91 -4.11 16.94
C GLU A 233 5.48 -3.61 18.29
N MET A 234 6.80 -3.41 18.37
CA MET A 234 7.44 -2.73 19.50
C MET A 234 7.07 -1.24 19.62
N TYR A 235 6.62 -0.58 18.54
CA TYR A 235 6.19 0.82 18.58
C TYR A 235 4.84 0.99 19.29
N ARG A 236 4.89 1.00 20.64
CA ARG A 236 3.80 1.49 21.49
C ARG A 236 3.51 2.96 21.16
N GLN A 237 2.53 3.20 20.29
CA GLN A 237 2.05 4.55 20.01
C GLN A 237 1.59 5.20 21.33
N PRO A 238 2.08 6.42 21.66
CA PRO A 238 1.61 7.13 22.84
C PRO A 238 0.09 7.35 22.78
N LYS A 239 -0.60 7.10 23.91
CA LYS A 239 -2.07 7.13 24.01
C LYS A 239 -2.73 8.46 23.61
N TYR A 240 -1.95 9.54 23.46
CA TYR A 240 -2.44 10.85 23.01
C TYR A 240 -2.42 11.05 21.48
N ILE A 241 -1.80 10.14 20.70
CA ILE A 241 -1.77 10.23 19.23
C ILE A 241 -3.01 9.54 18.62
N VAL A 242 -3.49 8.48 19.25
CA VAL A 242 -4.71 7.77 18.83
C VAL A 242 -5.93 8.47 19.42
N ALA A 243 -6.56 9.36 18.65
CA ALA A 243 -7.84 9.93 19.01
C ALA A 243 -8.90 8.81 19.11
N THR A 244 -9.60 8.77 20.24
CA THR A 244 -10.71 7.84 20.53
C THR A 244 -12.02 8.34 19.91
#